data_AF-A0A6L7CFP4-F1
#
_entry.id   AF-A0A6L7CFP4-F1
#
_cell.length_a   1.000
_cell.length_b   1.000
_cell.length_c   1.000
_cell.angle_alpha   90.00
_cell.angle_beta   90.00
_cell.angle_gamma   90.00
#
_symmetry.space_group_name_H-M   'P 1'
#
loop_
_entity.id
_entity.type
_entity.pdbx_description
1 polymer ?
#
loop_
_entity_poly.entity_id
_entity_poly.type
_entity_poly.pdbx_seq_one_letter_code
_entity_poly.pdbx_strand_id
1 'polypeptide(L)'
;MSEIVVSKFGGTSVADFDAMNRSADIVLSDANVRLVVLSASAGITNLLVALAEGLEPGERFEKLDAIRNIQFAILERLRYPNVIREEIERLLENITVLAEAAALATSPALTDELVSHGELMSTLLFVEILRERDVQAQWFDVRKVMRTNDRFGRAEPDVAALAELAALQLLPRLNDGLVITQGFIGSENKGRTTTLGRGGSDYTAALLAEALHASRVDIWTDVPGIYTTDPRV
;
A
#
# COMPACT_ATOMS: atom_id res chain seq x y z
N MET A 1 -21.05 6.47 -18.14
CA MET A 1 -20.28 5.98 -16.98
C MET A 1 -18.92 6.66 -17.07
N SER A 2 -18.39 7.21 -15.96
CA SER A 2 -17.04 7.77 -16.02
C SER A 2 -16.06 6.62 -16.27
N GLU A 3 -15.18 6.80 -17.25
CA GLU A 3 -14.12 5.84 -17.53
C GLU A 3 -13.15 5.80 -16.34
N ILE A 4 -12.96 4.62 -15.74
CA ILE A 4 -12.08 4.44 -14.58
C ILE A 4 -10.82 3.73 -15.06
N VAL A 5 -9.67 4.35 -14.83
CA VAL A 5 -8.35 3.72 -14.94
C VAL A 5 -7.79 3.50 -13.54
N VAL A 6 -7.19 2.32 -13.34
CA VAL A 6 -6.48 1.95 -12.12
C VAL A 6 -4.98 2.03 -12.38
N SER A 7 -4.25 2.85 -11.63
CA SER A 7 -2.79 2.93 -11.71
C SER A 7 -2.14 2.28 -10.50
N LYS A 8 -1.11 1.46 -10.71
CA LYS A 8 -0.32 0.86 -9.64
C LYS A 8 1.12 1.31 -9.71
N PHE A 9 1.69 1.65 -8.56
CA PHE A 9 3.11 1.99 -8.42
C PHE A 9 3.81 1.03 -7.46
N GLY A 10 4.98 0.51 -7.90
CA GLY A 10 5.83 -0.34 -7.08
C GLY A 10 6.66 0.44 -6.05
N GLY A 11 7.38 -0.27 -5.18
CA GLY A 11 8.11 0.37 -4.09
C GLY A 11 9.19 1.37 -4.51
N THR A 12 9.82 1.20 -5.67
CA THR A 12 10.79 2.17 -6.23
C THR A 12 10.12 3.49 -6.64
N SER A 13 8.91 3.42 -7.18
CA SER A 13 8.10 4.58 -7.57
C SER A 13 7.61 5.40 -6.37
N VAL A 14 7.64 4.82 -5.17
CA VAL A 14 7.24 5.49 -3.91
C VAL A 14 8.34 5.38 -2.83
N ALA A 15 9.60 5.26 -3.24
CA ALA A 15 10.73 5.05 -2.34
C ALA A 15 11.00 6.23 -1.42
N ASP A 16 10.82 7.44 -1.95
CA ASP A 16 11.12 8.71 -1.28
C ASP A 16 10.18 9.82 -1.80
N PHE A 17 10.33 11.03 -1.25
CA PHE A 17 9.50 12.18 -1.60
C PHE A 17 9.57 12.52 -3.09
N ASP A 18 10.76 12.52 -3.69
CA ASP A 18 10.97 12.91 -5.08
C ASP A 18 10.41 11.83 -6.03
N ALA A 19 10.53 10.55 -5.66
CA ALA A 19 9.90 9.43 -6.36
C ALA A 19 8.37 9.50 -6.33
N MET A 20 7.79 9.76 -5.15
CA MET A 20 6.34 9.94 -5.00
C MET A 20 5.84 11.13 -5.82
N ASN A 21 6.58 12.24 -5.88
CA ASN A 21 6.24 13.39 -6.71
C ASN A 21 6.25 13.03 -8.22
N ARG A 22 7.25 12.28 -8.70
CA ARG A 22 7.26 11.79 -10.10
C ARG A 22 6.07 10.87 -10.38
N SER A 23 5.72 10.00 -9.45
CA SER A 23 4.54 9.13 -9.58
C SER A 23 3.23 9.94 -9.58
N ALA A 24 3.14 10.99 -8.76
CA ALA A 24 2.01 11.92 -8.79
C ALA A 24 1.91 12.67 -10.12
N ASP A 25 3.02 13.07 -10.74
CA ASP A 25 3.01 13.69 -12.08
C ASP A 25 2.39 12.74 -13.12
N ILE A 26 2.70 11.45 -13.04
CA ILE A 26 2.12 10.42 -13.91
C ILE A 26 0.63 10.26 -13.65
N VAL A 27 0.20 10.17 -12.39
CA VAL A 27 -1.22 10.07 -12.03
C VAL A 27 -2.02 11.23 -12.60
N LEU A 28 -1.49 12.45 -12.50
CA LEU A 28 -2.17 13.66 -12.95
C LEU A 28 -2.08 13.88 -14.46
N SER A 29 -1.27 13.09 -15.18
CA SER A 29 -1.16 13.17 -16.63
C SER A 29 -2.36 12.56 -17.38
N ASP A 30 -3.14 11.69 -16.72
CA ASP A 30 -4.36 11.09 -17.27
C ASP A 30 -5.51 11.26 -16.27
N ALA A 31 -6.48 12.12 -16.62
CA ALA A 31 -7.63 12.43 -15.78
C ALA A 31 -8.59 11.23 -15.56
N ASN A 32 -8.45 10.15 -16.34
CA ASN A 32 -9.23 8.93 -16.13
C ASN A 32 -8.66 8.06 -15.00
N VAL A 33 -7.44 8.33 -14.53
CA VAL A 33 -6.88 7.66 -13.35
C VAL A 33 -7.63 8.16 -12.12
N ARG A 34 -8.57 7.34 -11.64
CA ARG A 34 -9.39 7.64 -10.45
C ARG A 34 -9.03 6.79 -9.24
N LEU A 35 -8.30 5.69 -9.45
CA LEU A 35 -7.85 4.79 -8.39
C LEU A 35 -6.34 4.56 -8.52
N VAL A 36 -5.62 4.78 -7.42
CA VAL A 36 -4.19 4.49 -7.32
C VAL A 36 -3.94 3.43 -6.25
N VAL A 37 -3.22 2.38 -6.61
CA VAL A 37 -2.81 1.27 -5.74
C VAL A 37 -1.31 1.37 -5.50
N LEU A 38 -0.89 1.44 -4.24
CA LEU A 38 0.54 1.55 -3.90
C LEU A 38 1.05 0.32 -3.15
N SER A 39 2.28 -0.08 -3.47
CA SER A 39 3.10 -0.90 -2.58
C SER A 39 3.73 -0.04 -1.48
N ALA A 40 4.29 -0.67 -0.45
CA ALA A 40 5.17 0.01 0.51
C ALA A 40 6.39 0.65 -0.19
N SER A 41 6.95 1.72 0.40
CA SER A 41 8.22 2.31 -0.04
C SER A 41 9.35 1.28 -0.09
N ALA A 42 10.26 1.44 -1.05
CA ALA A 42 11.35 0.50 -1.28
C ALA A 42 12.08 0.12 0.02
N GLY A 43 12.26 -1.18 0.25
CA GLY A 43 12.94 -1.74 1.43
C GLY A 43 12.02 -1.98 2.65
N ILE A 44 10.92 -1.25 2.80
CA ILE A 44 10.05 -1.33 3.99
C ILE A 44 9.49 -2.73 4.21
N THR A 45 8.91 -3.36 3.18
CA THR A 45 8.36 -4.71 3.29
C THR A 45 9.40 -5.72 3.79
N ASN A 46 10.66 -5.62 3.34
CA ASN A 46 11.72 -6.53 3.78
C ASN A 46 12.09 -6.31 5.25
N LEU A 47 12.13 -5.05 5.70
CA LEU A 47 12.39 -4.71 7.10
C LEU A 47 11.26 -5.23 8.01
N LEU A 48 10.00 -5.08 7.58
CA LEU A 48 8.84 -5.57 8.31
C LEU A 48 8.80 -7.10 8.35
N VAL A 49 9.12 -7.79 7.25
CA VAL A 49 9.23 -9.26 7.23
C VAL A 49 10.30 -9.72 8.22
N ALA A 50 11.48 -9.08 8.23
CA ALA A 50 12.54 -9.40 9.18
C ALA A 50 12.09 -9.19 10.64
N LEU A 51 11.37 -8.10 10.94
CA LEU A 51 10.81 -7.87 12.27
C LEU A 51 9.79 -8.96 12.67
N ALA A 52 8.99 -9.43 11.71
CA ALA A 52 7.99 -10.47 11.92
C ALA A 52 8.59 -11.87 12.17
N GLU A 53 9.87 -12.09 11.84
CA GLU A 53 10.61 -13.32 12.17
C GLU A 53 11.04 -13.38 13.63
N GLY A 54 10.97 -12.26 14.36
CA GLY A 54 11.31 -12.17 15.78
C GLY A 54 12.80 -11.99 16.02
N LEU A 55 13.25 -10.72 16.05
CA LEU A 55 14.67 -10.35 16.22
C LEU A 55 15.01 -10.04 17.68
N GLU A 56 16.27 -10.19 18.08
CA GLU A 56 16.75 -9.70 19.39
C GLU A 56 16.67 -8.17 19.49
N PRO A 57 16.68 -7.58 20.70
CA PRO A 57 16.42 -6.14 20.88
C PRO A 57 17.34 -5.20 20.07
N GLY A 58 18.63 -5.56 19.92
CA GLY A 58 19.58 -4.75 19.16
C GLY A 58 19.23 -4.68 17.67
N GLU A 59 19.18 -5.82 16.99
CA GLU A 59 18.84 -5.87 15.57
C GLU A 59 17.40 -5.38 15.30
N ARG A 60 16.46 -5.67 16.21
CA ARG A 60 15.09 -5.15 16.13
C ARG A 60 15.06 -3.63 16.08
N PHE A 61 15.82 -2.97 16.96
CA PHE A 61 15.89 -1.51 16.99
C PHE A 61 16.49 -0.95 15.70
N GLU A 62 17.53 -1.60 15.15
CA GLU A 62 18.11 -1.18 13.86
C GLU A 62 17.09 -1.21 12.72
N LYS A 63 16.25 -2.26 12.62
CA LYS A 63 15.22 -2.31 11.56
C LYS A 63 14.10 -1.28 11.82
N LEU A 64 13.69 -1.10 13.07
CA LEU A 64 12.68 -0.10 13.44
C LEU A 64 13.14 1.33 13.10
N ASP A 65 14.40 1.64 13.39
CA ASP A 65 14.98 2.94 13.06
C ASP A 65 15.12 3.11 11.54
N ALA A 66 15.54 2.07 10.81
CA ALA A 66 15.58 2.10 9.36
C ALA A 66 14.19 2.37 8.73
N ILE A 67 13.12 1.76 9.26
CA ILE A 67 11.74 2.03 8.84
C ILE A 67 11.40 3.49 9.10
N ARG A 68 11.64 3.98 10.33
CA ARG A 68 11.38 5.38 10.73
C ARG A 68 12.11 6.36 9.80
N ASN A 69 13.39 6.14 9.53
CA ASN A 69 14.20 7.01 8.69
C ASN A 69 13.63 7.15 7.27
N ILE A 70 13.15 6.06 6.67
CA ILE A 70 12.50 6.10 5.35
C ILE A 70 11.21 6.93 5.40
N GLN A 71 10.37 6.75 6.43
CA GLN A 71 9.13 7.53 6.55
C GLN A 71 9.41 9.02 6.77
N PHE A 72 10.37 9.34 7.63
CA PHE A 72 10.72 10.72 7.98
C PHE A 72 11.42 11.45 6.83
N ALA A 73 12.20 10.75 6.00
CA ALA A 73 12.78 11.34 4.79
C ALA A 73 11.70 11.88 3.82
N ILE A 74 10.50 11.28 3.82
CA ILE A 74 9.34 11.78 3.06
C ILE A 74 8.62 12.87 3.84
N LEU A 75 8.33 12.61 5.12
CA LEU A 75 7.54 13.48 5.97
C LEU A 75 8.18 14.86 6.15
N GLU A 76 9.49 14.95 6.32
CA GLU A 76 10.21 16.21 6.53
C GLU A 76 10.25 17.11 5.29
N ARG A 77 9.93 16.56 4.11
CA ARG A 77 9.86 17.29 2.84
C ARG A 77 8.46 17.86 2.57
N LEU A 78 7.45 17.46 3.33
CA LEU A 78 6.09 18.01 3.25
C LEU A 78 6.08 19.48 3.72
N ARG A 79 5.25 20.32 3.09
CA ARG A 79 4.96 21.70 3.49
C ARG A 79 4.26 21.77 4.85
N TYR A 80 3.37 20.83 5.14
CA TYR A 80 2.59 20.78 6.39
C TYR A 80 2.70 19.42 7.10
N PRO A 81 3.89 19.00 7.54
CA PRO A 81 4.16 17.63 8.00
C PRO A 81 3.34 17.21 9.22
N ASN A 82 2.94 18.17 10.05
CA ASN A 82 2.20 17.92 11.29
C ASN A 82 0.80 17.33 11.03
N VAL A 83 0.24 17.48 9.83
CA VAL A 83 -1.08 16.93 9.47
C VAL A 83 -1.10 15.41 9.50
N ILE A 84 0.04 14.76 9.22
CA ILE A 84 0.16 13.30 9.10
C ILE A 84 1.17 12.68 10.07
N ARG A 85 2.01 13.50 10.71
CA ARG A 85 3.03 13.06 11.67
C ARG A 85 2.47 12.17 12.77
N GLU A 86 1.38 12.58 13.42
CA GLU A 86 0.79 11.80 14.52
C GLU A 86 0.35 10.42 14.05
N GLU A 87 -0.19 10.31 12.84
CA GLU A 87 -0.64 9.04 12.28
C GLU A 87 0.53 8.12 11.91
N ILE A 88 1.61 8.67 11.34
CA ILE A 88 2.83 7.90 11.06
C ILE A 88 3.49 7.43 12.36
N GLU A 89 3.61 8.29 13.38
CA GLU A 89 4.16 7.88 14.67
C GLU A 89 3.30 6.81 15.35
N ARG A 90 1.96 6.91 15.28
CA ARG A 90 1.03 5.89 15.77
C ARG A 90 1.27 4.53 15.09
N LEU A 91 1.48 4.51 13.78
CA LEU A 91 1.80 3.28 13.03
C LEU A 91 3.19 2.74 13.41
N LEU A 92 4.20 3.60 13.57
CA LEU A 92 5.55 3.19 14.01
C LEU A 92 5.56 2.62 15.43
N GLU A 93 4.79 3.19 16.34
CA GLU A 93 4.60 2.68 17.69
C GLU A 93 3.90 1.31 17.65
N ASN A 94 2.87 1.15 16.82
CA ASN A 94 2.21 -0.14 16.66
C ASN A 94 3.16 -1.21 16.09
N ILE A 95 3.96 -0.88 15.08
CA ILE A 95 5.00 -1.77 14.54
C ILE A 95 5.98 -2.19 15.64
N THR A 96 6.37 -1.26 16.52
CA THR A 96 7.29 -1.56 17.63
C THR A 96 6.69 -2.60 18.57
N VAL A 97 5.43 -2.43 18.99
CA VAL A 97 4.73 -3.37 19.85
C VAL A 97 4.55 -4.74 19.16
N LEU A 98 4.19 -4.76 17.89
CA LEU A 98 4.05 -6.01 17.11
C LEU A 98 5.39 -6.73 16.94
N ALA A 99 6.49 -5.99 16.73
CA ALA A 99 7.83 -6.56 16.64
C ALA A 99 8.31 -7.15 17.98
N GLU A 100 7.96 -6.52 19.11
CA GLU A 100 8.18 -7.09 20.44
C GLU A 100 7.38 -8.39 20.64
N ALA A 101 6.12 -8.40 20.21
CA ALA A 101 5.28 -9.60 20.26
C ALA A 101 5.84 -10.72 19.36
N ALA A 102 6.30 -10.38 18.15
CA ALA A 102 6.88 -11.34 17.20
C ALA A 102 8.13 -12.03 17.77
N ALA A 103 8.94 -11.33 18.56
CA ALA A 103 10.08 -11.91 19.23
C ALA A 103 9.73 -12.91 20.34
N LEU A 104 8.48 -12.93 20.80
CA LEU A 104 7.98 -13.91 21.77
C LEU A 104 7.19 -15.03 21.07
N ALA A 105 6.39 -14.69 20.07
CA ALA A 105 5.59 -15.64 19.31
C ALA A 105 5.33 -15.14 17.88
N THR A 106 5.79 -15.91 16.90
CA THR A 106 5.56 -15.63 15.48
C THR A 106 4.37 -16.43 14.94
N SER A 107 3.61 -15.82 14.03
CA SER A 107 2.64 -16.56 13.21
C SER A 107 2.43 -15.84 11.87
N PRO A 108 2.00 -16.55 10.81
CA PRO A 108 1.66 -15.92 9.54
C PRO A 108 0.65 -14.78 9.67
N ALA A 109 -0.31 -14.89 10.61
CA ALA A 109 -1.30 -13.83 10.86
C ALA A 109 -0.67 -12.56 11.47
N LEU A 110 0.30 -12.73 12.39
CA LEU A 110 1.06 -11.61 12.94
C LEU A 110 1.96 -10.98 11.86
N THR A 111 2.59 -11.80 11.02
CA THR A 111 3.38 -11.34 9.87
C THR A 111 2.53 -10.50 8.92
N ASP A 112 1.33 -10.95 8.56
CA ASP A 112 0.44 -10.20 7.68
C ASP A 112 0.05 -8.84 8.28
N GLU A 113 -0.30 -8.79 9.56
CA GLU A 113 -0.61 -7.53 10.26
C GLU A 113 0.60 -6.59 10.26
N LEU A 114 1.79 -7.09 10.64
CA LEU A 114 3.00 -6.29 10.75
C LEU A 114 3.42 -5.74 9.37
N VAL A 115 3.49 -6.60 8.35
CA VAL A 115 3.94 -6.22 7.01
C VAL A 115 2.96 -5.24 6.34
N SER A 116 1.66 -5.33 6.62
CA SER A 116 0.65 -4.42 6.04
C SER A 116 0.88 -2.94 6.35
N HIS A 117 1.60 -2.63 7.43
CA HIS A 117 1.90 -1.26 7.82
C HIS A 117 2.72 -0.51 6.74
N GLY A 118 3.50 -1.23 5.93
CA GLY A 118 4.27 -0.61 4.85
C GLY A 118 3.38 0.09 3.81
N GLU A 119 2.34 -0.59 3.34
CA GLU A 119 1.38 -0.02 2.40
C GLU A 119 0.51 1.05 3.06
N LEU A 120 0.16 0.90 4.34
CA LEU A 120 -0.59 1.93 5.08
C LEU A 120 0.19 3.25 5.13
N MET A 121 1.47 3.23 5.53
CA MET A 121 2.28 4.45 5.63
C MET A 121 2.50 5.12 4.28
N SER A 122 2.90 4.36 3.25
CA SER A 122 3.16 4.91 1.92
C SER A 122 1.93 5.57 1.29
N THR A 123 0.74 4.97 1.44
CA THR A 123 -0.51 5.54 0.93
C THR A 123 -0.96 6.78 1.68
N LEU A 124 -0.75 6.84 3.00
CA LEU A 124 -1.03 8.05 3.79
C LEU A 124 -0.14 9.21 3.34
N LEU A 125 1.16 8.97 3.19
CA LEU A 125 2.11 9.99 2.73
C LEU A 125 1.81 10.46 1.30
N PHE A 126 1.45 9.54 0.40
CA PHE A 126 1.15 9.89 -0.99
C PHE A 126 -0.09 10.78 -1.14
N VAL A 127 -1.10 10.59 -0.29
CA VAL A 127 -2.28 11.46 -0.25
C VAL A 127 -1.89 12.89 0.13
N GLU A 128 -0.99 13.08 1.08
CA GLU A 128 -0.52 14.41 1.47
C GLU A 128 0.32 15.08 0.37
N ILE A 129 1.14 14.32 -0.37
CA ILE A 129 1.87 14.84 -1.54
C ILE A 129 0.91 15.36 -2.61
N LEU A 130 -0.20 14.66 -2.86
CA LEU A 130 -1.22 15.13 -3.78
C LEU A 130 -1.94 16.38 -3.25
N ARG A 131 -2.28 16.42 -1.97
CA ARG A 131 -2.98 17.56 -1.34
C ARG A 131 -2.12 18.83 -1.30
N GLU A 132 -0.81 18.71 -1.15
CA GLU A 132 0.11 19.86 -1.25
C GLU A 132 0.17 20.49 -2.64
N ARG A 133 -0.30 19.77 -3.65
CA ARG A 133 -0.45 20.22 -5.03
C ARG A 133 -1.88 20.67 -5.34
N ASP A 134 -2.68 20.93 -4.30
CA ASP A 134 -4.09 21.30 -4.39
C ASP A 134 -4.96 20.26 -5.13
N VAL A 135 -4.55 18.99 -5.12
CA VAL A 135 -5.32 17.88 -5.71
C VAL A 135 -6.27 17.31 -4.66
N GLN A 136 -7.56 17.21 -5.02
CA GLN A 136 -8.52 16.48 -4.21
C GLN A 136 -8.22 14.97 -4.31
N ALA A 137 -7.59 14.44 -3.27
CA ALA A 137 -7.31 13.03 -3.11
C ALA A 137 -7.75 12.54 -1.72
N GLN A 138 -8.31 11.34 -1.68
CA GLN A 138 -8.76 10.70 -0.45
C GLN A 138 -8.07 9.36 -0.23
N TRP A 139 -7.76 9.10 1.04
CA TRP A 139 -7.23 7.83 1.48
C TRP A 139 -8.36 6.81 1.67
N PHE A 140 -8.16 5.59 1.19
CA PHE A 140 -9.09 4.48 1.36
C PHE A 140 -8.35 3.24 1.85
N ASP A 141 -8.90 2.58 2.88
CA ASP A 141 -8.38 1.31 3.38
C ASP A 141 -8.92 0.16 2.53
N VAL A 142 -8.04 -0.51 1.77
CA VAL A 142 -8.43 -1.59 0.85
C VAL A 142 -9.05 -2.76 1.60
N ARG A 143 -8.73 -2.97 2.88
CA ARG A 143 -9.25 -4.08 3.70
C ARG A 143 -10.76 -4.01 3.89
N LYS A 144 -11.38 -2.84 3.65
CA LYS A 144 -12.84 -2.67 3.64
C LYS A 144 -13.52 -3.42 2.50
N VAL A 145 -12.80 -3.71 1.41
CA VAL A 145 -13.34 -4.35 0.20
C VAL A 145 -12.58 -5.62 -0.19
N MET A 146 -11.27 -5.68 0.04
CA MET A 146 -10.42 -6.84 -0.27
C MET A 146 -10.62 -7.95 0.77
N ARG A 147 -11.74 -8.68 0.60
CA ARG A 147 -12.03 -9.86 1.40
C ARG A 147 -11.31 -11.08 0.87
N THR A 148 -10.77 -11.84 1.81
CA THR A 148 -9.93 -13.01 1.54
C THR A 148 -10.28 -14.14 2.51
N ASN A 149 -9.76 -15.34 2.24
CA ASN A 149 -9.75 -16.42 3.22
C ASN A 149 -8.67 -16.21 4.31
N ASP A 150 -8.62 -17.09 5.31
CA ASP A 150 -7.65 -17.02 6.41
C ASP A 150 -6.31 -17.72 6.10
N ARG A 151 -5.95 -17.82 4.82
CA ARG A 151 -4.66 -18.36 4.37
C ARG A 151 -3.57 -17.28 4.39
N PHE A 152 -3.23 -16.83 5.60
CA PHE A 152 -2.23 -15.77 5.83
C PHE A 152 -0.92 -15.97 5.05
N GLY A 153 -0.34 -14.89 4.55
CA GLY A 153 0.84 -14.83 3.69
C GLY A 153 0.58 -15.04 2.19
N ARG A 154 -0.59 -15.58 1.83
CA ARG A 154 -1.00 -15.90 0.44
C ARG A 154 -2.52 -16.11 0.37
N ALA A 155 -3.25 -15.17 0.95
CA ALA A 155 -4.69 -15.25 1.07
C ALA A 155 -5.35 -15.20 -0.30
N GLU A 156 -6.41 -16.00 -0.47
CA GLU A 156 -7.16 -16.07 -1.72
C GLU A 156 -8.32 -15.07 -1.65
N PRO A 157 -8.45 -14.15 -2.63
CA PRO A 157 -9.50 -13.14 -2.63
C PRO A 157 -10.87 -13.76 -2.96
N ASP A 158 -11.90 -13.33 -2.25
CA ASP A 158 -13.30 -13.60 -2.59
C ASP A 158 -13.78 -12.55 -3.58
N VAL A 159 -13.77 -12.91 -4.87
CA VAL A 159 -14.12 -12.01 -5.98
C VAL A 159 -15.57 -11.50 -5.87
N ALA A 160 -16.50 -12.34 -5.39
CA ALA A 160 -17.90 -11.95 -5.25
C ALA A 160 -18.07 -10.90 -4.14
N ALA A 161 -17.48 -11.16 -2.96
CA ALA A 161 -17.48 -10.21 -1.85
C ALA A 161 -16.75 -8.91 -2.22
N LEU A 162 -15.63 -9.01 -2.94
CA LEU A 162 -14.89 -7.85 -3.42
C LEU A 162 -15.75 -6.96 -4.33
N ALA A 163 -16.46 -7.54 -5.30
CA ALA A 163 -17.34 -6.79 -6.20
C ALA A 163 -18.47 -6.07 -5.44
N GLU A 164 -19.13 -6.78 -4.51
CA GLU A 164 -20.20 -6.21 -3.69
C GLU A 164 -19.69 -5.06 -2.81
N LEU A 165 -18.60 -5.27 -2.08
CA LEU A 165 -18.05 -4.27 -1.16
C LEU A 165 -17.43 -3.10 -1.92
N ALA A 166 -16.82 -3.33 -3.08
CA ALA A 166 -16.31 -2.26 -3.94
C ALA A 166 -17.46 -1.37 -4.43
N ALA A 167 -18.59 -1.94 -4.88
CA ALA A 167 -19.76 -1.17 -5.27
C ALA A 167 -20.36 -0.37 -4.09
N LEU A 168 -20.38 -0.97 -2.88
CA LEU A 168 -20.96 -0.36 -1.69
C LEU A 168 -20.08 0.75 -1.08
N GLN A 169 -18.76 0.58 -1.08
CA GLN A 169 -17.85 1.42 -0.29
C GLN A 169 -16.80 2.16 -1.12
N LEU A 170 -16.27 1.57 -2.20
CA LEU A 170 -15.20 2.16 -2.99
C LEU A 170 -15.74 3.02 -4.13
N LEU A 171 -16.72 2.53 -4.89
CA LEU A 171 -17.33 3.26 -5.99
C LEU A 171 -17.92 4.62 -5.58
N PRO A 172 -18.61 4.77 -4.42
CA PRO A 172 -19.05 6.08 -3.96
C PRO A 172 -17.88 7.04 -3.73
N ARG A 173 -16.75 6.57 -3.18
CA ARG A 173 -15.56 7.39 -2.98
C ARG A 173 -14.93 7.79 -4.30
N LEU A 174 -14.87 6.87 -5.25
CA LEU A 174 -14.41 7.16 -6.60
C LEU A 174 -15.25 8.24 -7.24
N ASN A 175 -16.58 8.25 -7.06
CA ASN A 175 -17.44 9.32 -7.58
C ASN A 175 -17.09 10.71 -7.04
N ASP A 176 -16.67 10.79 -5.76
CA ASP A 176 -16.27 12.04 -5.10
C ASP A 176 -14.91 12.58 -5.58
N GLY A 177 -14.01 11.71 -6.05
CA GLY A 177 -12.70 12.14 -6.59
C GLY A 177 -11.65 11.04 -6.62
N LEU A 178 -10.37 11.43 -6.66
CA LEU A 178 -9.23 10.51 -6.75
C LEU A 178 -9.07 9.72 -5.43
N VAL A 179 -9.00 8.38 -5.54
CA VAL A 179 -8.82 7.48 -4.39
C VAL A 179 -7.41 6.87 -4.41
N ILE A 180 -6.71 6.98 -3.30
CA ILE A 180 -5.42 6.32 -3.06
C ILE A 180 -5.63 5.19 -2.05
N THR A 181 -5.20 3.98 -2.39
CA THR A 181 -5.38 2.80 -1.55
C THR A 181 -4.18 1.86 -1.61
N GLN A 182 -4.15 0.90 -0.70
CA GLN A 182 -3.07 -0.07 -0.54
C GLN A 182 -3.23 -1.20 -1.55
N GLY A 183 -2.10 -1.69 -2.07
CA GLY A 183 -2.02 -3.01 -2.69
C GLY A 183 -1.68 -4.10 -1.67
N PHE A 184 -1.50 -5.34 -2.12
CA PHE A 184 -0.91 -6.46 -1.37
C PHE A 184 -1.71 -6.98 -0.17
N ILE A 185 -2.49 -6.14 0.50
CA ILE A 185 -3.17 -6.46 1.76
C ILE A 185 -4.68 -6.67 1.55
N GLY A 186 -5.30 -7.39 2.49
CA GLY A 186 -6.74 -7.62 2.57
C GLY A 186 -7.17 -7.93 3.99
N SER A 187 -8.41 -8.36 4.19
CA SER A 187 -8.85 -8.85 5.50
C SER A 187 -9.81 -10.03 5.41
N GLU A 188 -9.61 -11.01 6.27
CA GLU A 188 -10.48 -12.18 6.35
C GLU A 188 -11.76 -11.88 7.14
N ASN A 189 -12.73 -12.79 7.08
CA ASN A 189 -14.09 -12.57 7.60
C ASN A 189 -14.17 -12.19 9.09
N LYS A 190 -13.25 -12.63 9.95
CA LYS A 190 -13.18 -12.23 11.38
C LYS A 190 -12.41 -10.91 11.60
N GLY A 191 -12.01 -10.24 10.53
CA GLY A 191 -11.42 -8.89 10.56
C GLY A 191 -9.90 -8.85 10.66
N ARG A 192 -9.20 -10.00 10.70
CA ARG A 192 -7.72 -10.00 10.73
C ARG A 192 -7.15 -9.58 9.37
N THR A 193 -6.06 -8.83 9.40
CA THR A 193 -5.32 -8.48 8.18
C THR A 193 -4.73 -9.72 7.53
N THR A 194 -4.74 -9.75 6.21
CA THR A 194 -4.14 -10.78 5.38
C THR A 194 -3.29 -10.15 4.29
N THR A 195 -2.38 -10.94 3.70
CA THR A 195 -1.62 -10.53 2.51
C THR A 195 -1.82 -11.50 1.35
N LEU A 196 -1.73 -10.99 0.13
CA LEU A 196 -1.96 -11.72 -1.13
C LEU A 196 -0.69 -12.42 -1.65
N GLY A 197 0.42 -12.33 -0.92
CA GLY A 197 1.72 -12.89 -1.33
C GLY A 197 2.49 -12.01 -2.34
N ARG A 198 3.57 -12.57 -2.89
CA ARG A 198 4.48 -11.85 -3.81
C ARG A 198 3.74 -11.38 -5.06
N GLY A 199 3.99 -10.12 -5.46
CA GLY A 199 3.25 -9.49 -6.56
C GLY A 199 1.84 -9.03 -6.16
N GLY A 200 1.50 -9.07 -4.87
CA GLY A 200 0.16 -8.79 -4.39
C GLY A 200 -0.36 -7.39 -4.74
N SER A 201 0.48 -6.37 -4.88
CA SER A 201 0.01 -5.04 -5.31
C SER A 201 -0.42 -5.01 -6.78
N ASP A 202 0.27 -5.72 -7.68
CA ASP A 202 -0.16 -5.88 -9.08
C ASP A 202 -1.48 -6.67 -9.13
N TYR A 203 -1.59 -7.70 -8.28
CA TYR A 203 -2.81 -8.49 -8.15
C TYR A 203 -3.98 -7.65 -7.63
N THR A 204 -3.77 -6.82 -6.61
CA THR A 204 -4.78 -5.88 -6.10
C THR A 204 -5.28 -4.93 -7.19
N ALA A 205 -4.39 -4.39 -8.02
CA ALA A 205 -4.78 -3.49 -9.10
C ALA A 205 -5.68 -4.19 -10.12
N ALA A 206 -5.36 -5.43 -10.50
CA ALA A 206 -6.20 -6.23 -11.39
C ALA A 206 -7.56 -6.59 -10.76
N LEU A 207 -7.58 -7.00 -9.49
CA LEU A 207 -8.80 -7.37 -8.77
C LEU A 207 -9.76 -6.19 -8.59
N LEU A 208 -9.23 -5.01 -8.21
CA LEU A 208 -10.05 -3.81 -8.07
C LEU A 208 -10.56 -3.32 -9.42
N ALA A 209 -9.75 -3.44 -10.48
CA ALA A 209 -10.17 -3.12 -11.84
C ALA A 209 -11.29 -4.04 -12.33
N GLU A 210 -11.20 -5.35 -12.08
CA GLU A 210 -12.27 -6.31 -12.36
C GLU A 210 -13.56 -5.92 -11.61
N ALA A 211 -13.47 -5.71 -10.29
CA ALA A 211 -14.61 -5.38 -9.45
C ALA A 211 -15.31 -4.06 -9.85
N LEU A 212 -14.55 -3.09 -10.37
CA LEU A 212 -15.04 -1.77 -10.76
C LEU A 212 -15.35 -1.65 -12.27
N HIS A 213 -15.14 -2.71 -13.05
CA HIS A 213 -15.25 -2.67 -14.51
C HIS A 213 -14.41 -1.54 -15.13
N ALA A 214 -13.18 -1.37 -14.64
CA ALA A 214 -12.24 -0.36 -15.12
C ALA A 214 -11.89 -0.61 -16.60
N SER A 215 -11.64 0.46 -17.36
CA SER A 215 -11.30 0.35 -18.78
C SER A 215 -9.85 -0.08 -19.01
N ARG A 216 -8.95 0.23 -18.07
CA ARG A 216 -7.52 -0.08 -18.16
C ARG A 216 -6.88 -0.19 -16.77
N VAL A 217 -5.83 -1.00 -16.68
CA VAL A 217 -4.90 -1.05 -15.55
C VAL A 217 -3.51 -0.67 -16.03
N ASP A 218 -2.93 0.36 -15.41
CA ASP A 218 -1.57 0.83 -15.68
C ASP A 218 -0.64 0.35 -14.56
N ILE A 219 0.30 -0.53 -14.89
CA ILE A 219 1.30 -1.04 -13.94
C ILE A 219 2.63 -0.32 -14.20
N TRP A 220 2.99 0.59 -13.30
CA TRP A 220 4.24 1.35 -13.38
C TRP A 220 5.37 0.61 -12.68
N THR A 221 6.38 0.24 -13.46
CA THR A 221 7.55 -0.53 -13.01
C THR A 221 8.85 0.23 -13.31
N ASP A 222 9.98 -0.34 -12.90
CA ASP A 222 11.33 0.16 -13.19
C ASP A 222 11.83 -0.19 -14.61
N VAL A 223 11.04 -0.93 -15.40
CA VAL A 223 11.30 -1.22 -16.81
C VAL A 223 10.23 -0.56 -17.70
N PRO A 224 10.59 0.02 -18.87
CA PRO A 224 9.67 0.78 -19.73
C PRO A 224 8.69 -0.10 -20.54
N GLY A 225 8.62 -1.39 -20.23
CA GLY A 225 7.75 -2.35 -20.91
C GLY A 225 8.17 -3.79 -20.62
N ILE A 226 7.47 -4.72 -21.25
CA ILE A 226 7.83 -6.15 -21.20
C ILE A 226 8.84 -6.43 -22.32
N TYR A 227 9.99 -6.96 -21.94
CA TYR A 227 11.06 -7.36 -22.85
C TYR A 227 11.00 -8.86 -23.18
N THR A 228 11.72 -9.29 -24.21
CA THR A 228 11.80 -10.71 -24.60
C THR A 228 12.54 -11.60 -23.56
N THR A 229 13.34 -10.99 -22.69
CA THR A 229 14.04 -11.61 -21.55
C THR A 229 14.23 -10.55 -20.45
N ASP A 230 14.63 -10.96 -19.24
CA ASP A 230 14.97 -10.01 -18.16
C ASP A 230 16.13 -9.10 -18.63
N PRO A 231 15.96 -7.75 -18.69
CA PRO A 231 17.00 -6.83 -19.14
C PRO A 231 18.29 -6.84 -18.33
N ARG A 232 18.32 -7.54 -17.19
CA ARG A 232 19.48 -7.66 -16.28
C ARG A 232 20.31 -8.93 -16.51
N VAL A 233 19.88 -9.81 -17.43
CA VAL A 233 20.59 -11.04 -17.84
C VAL A 233 21.35 -10.77 -19.13
#